data_AF-A0A661ILT5-F1
#
_entry.id   AF-A0A661ILT5-F1
#
_cell.length_a   1.000
_cell.length_b   1.000
_cell.length_c   1.000
_cell.angle_alpha   90.00
_cell.angle_beta   90.00
_cell.angle_gamma   90.00
#
_symmetry.space_group_name_H-M   'P 1'
#
loop_
_entity.id
_entity.type
_entity.pdbx_description
1 polymer ?
#
loop_
_entity_poly.entity_id
_entity_poly.type
_entity_poly.pdbx_seq_one_letter_code
_entity_poly.pdbx_strand_id
1 'polypeptide(L)'
;MNQTLNAEESAKAREAIMMHVRKVVPYALMVAVASGLYMITQVFGEITSDGMSQFQILLSIKAFFASWLGIRGINQKLFKINPWLFKSHFFPFSLVVIIILLSQFMYI
;
A
#
# COMPACT_ATOMS: atom_id res chain seq x y z
N MET A 1 -4.24 25.24 -6.98
CA MET A 1 -5.71 25.43 -7.01
C MET A 1 -6.16 26.63 -6.16
N ASN A 2 -5.57 26.89 -4.99
CA ASN A 2 -5.91 28.08 -4.17
C ASN A 2 -5.48 29.44 -4.74
N GLN A 3 -4.80 29.48 -5.88
CA GLN A 3 -4.24 30.71 -6.44
C GLN A 3 -5.11 31.31 -7.57
N THR A 4 -6.09 30.55 -8.07
CA THR A 4 -6.94 30.96 -9.21
C THR A 4 -8.43 30.71 -9.00
N LEU A 5 -8.81 29.87 -8.03
CA LEU A 5 -10.20 29.55 -7.74
C LEU A 5 -10.57 30.11 -6.37
N ASN A 6 -11.78 30.64 -6.24
CA ASN A 6 -12.33 30.97 -4.93
C ASN A 6 -12.60 29.67 -4.12
N ALA A 7 -12.89 29.80 -2.82
CA ALA A 7 -13.03 28.63 -1.94
C ALA A 7 -14.14 27.66 -2.40
N GLU A 8 -15.23 28.18 -2.97
CA GLU A 8 -16.36 27.39 -3.44
C GLU A 8 -16.03 26.64 -4.73
N GLU A 9 -15.38 27.31 -5.67
CA GLU A 9 -14.89 26.72 -6.93
C GLU A 9 -13.82 25.66 -6.68
N SER A 10 -12.91 25.91 -5.73
CA SER A 10 -11.89 24.94 -5.33
C SER A 10 -12.54 23.70 -4.70
N ALA A 11 -13.63 23.85 -3.94
CA ALA A 11 -14.36 22.72 -3.37
C ALA A 11 -15.05 21.89 -4.48
N LYS A 12 -15.73 22.55 -5.42
CA LYS A 12 -16.36 21.90 -6.58
C LYS A 12 -15.35 21.15 -7.45
N ALA A 13 -14.22 21.77 -7.75
CA ALA A 13 -13.15 21.15 -8.53
C ALA A 13 -12.52 19.95 -7.78
N ARG A 14 -12.31 20.08 -6.47
CA ARG A 14 -11.82 18.96 -5.64
C ARG A 14 -12.79 17.78 -5.64
N GLU A 15 -14.09 18.04 -5.50
CA GLU A 15 -15.08 16.96 -5.49
C GLU A 15 -15.17 16.28 -6.86
N ALA A 16 -15.10 17.03 -7.96
CA ALA A 16 -15.02 16.47 -9.32
C ALA A 16 -13.83 15.52 -9.49
N ILE A 17 -12.65 15.91 -9.00
CA ILE A 17 -11.46 15.05 -9.01
C ILE A 17 -11.68 13.83 -8.10
N MET A 18 -12.19 14.04 -6.89
CA MET A 18 -12.40 12.97 -5.91
C MET A 18 -13.38 11.90 -6.41
N MET A 19 -14.40 12.26 -7.17
CA MET A 19 -15.30 11.28 -7.81
C MET A 19 -14.54 10.33 -8.72
N HIS A 20 -13.64 10.85 -9.56
CA HIS A 20 -12.82 10.01 -10.44
C HIS A 20 -11.80 9.18 -9.64
N VAL A 21 -11.10 9.81 -8.70
CA VAL A 21 -10.10 9.18 -7.83
C VAL A 21 -10.71 8.00 -7.05
N ARG A 22 -11.90 8.17 -6.46
CA ARG A 22 -12.61 7.10 -5.71
C ARG A 22 -12.98 5.90 -6.60
N LYS A 23 -13.12 6.13 -7.92
CA LYS A 23 -13.36 5.06 -8.90
C LYS A 23 -12.07 4.33 -9.25
N VAL A 24 -10.98 5.04 -9.54
CA VAL A 24 -9.75 4.44 -10.10
C VAL A 24 -8.76 3.91 -9.04
N VAL A 25 -8.59 4.62 -7.92
CA VAL A 25 -7.60 4.28 -6.89
C VAL A 25 -7.72 2.84 -6.37
N PRO A 26 -8.94 2.31 -6.11
CA PRO A 26 -9.05 0.95 -5.57
C PRO A 26 -8.64 -0.12 -6.57
N TYR A 27 -8.89 0.08 -7.87
CA TYR A 27 -8.41 -0.85 -8.91
C TYR A 27 -6.91 -0.76 -9.07
N ALA A 28 -6.34 0.45 -9.06
CA ALA A 28 -4.89 0.64 -9.07
C ALA A 28 -4.23 -0.06 -7.87
N LEU A 29 -4.84 0.02 -6.68
CA LEU A 29 -4.35 -0.67 -5.49
C LEU A 29 -4.39 -2.20 -5.65
N MET A 30 -5.46 -2.77 -6.21
CA MET A 30 -5.53 -4.21 -6.48
C MET A 30 -4.46 -4.66 -7.48
N VAL A 31 -4.25 -3.89 -8.55
CA VAL A 31 -3.19 -4.17 -9.53
C VAL A 31 -1.82 -4.13 -8.87
N ALA A 32 -1.53 -3.11 -8.03
CA ALA A 32 -0.26 -2.99 -7.33
C ALA A 32 0.00 -4.14 -6.34
N VAL A 33 -1.04 -4.61 -5.64
CA VAL A 33 -0.93 -5.77 -4.75
C VAL A 33 -0.66 -7.04 -5.56
N ALA A 34 -1.40 -7.26 -6.66
CA ALA A 34 -1.24 -8.44 -7.50
C ALA A 34 0.14 -8.49 -8.16
N SER A 35 0.61 -7.37 -8.73
CA SER A 35 1.94 -7.28 -9.33
C SER A 35 3.06 -7.41 -8.28
N GLY A 36 2.88 -6.85 -7.09
CA GLY A 36 3.81 -7.01 -5.98
C GLY A 36 3.94 -8.46 -5.52
N LEU A 37 2.82 -9.19 -5.37
CA LEU A 37 2.81 -10.61 -5.05
C LEU A 37 3.50 -11.44 -6.13
N TYR A 38 3.25 -11.13 -7.41
CA TYR A 38 3.94 -11.78 -8.51
C TYR A 38 5.45 -11.51 -8.48
N MET A 39 5.89 -10.27 -8.26
CA MET A 39 7.32 -9.95 -8.16
C MET A 39 8.03 -10.71 -7.03
N ILE A 40 7.36 -10.95 -5.90
CA ILE A 40 7.93 -11.75 -4.81
C ILE A 40 8.29 -13.15 -5.33
N THR A 41 7.42 -13.80 -6.11
CA THR A 41 7.72 -15.15 -6.63
C THR A 41 8.90 -15.18 -7.60
N GLN A 42 9.17 -14.06 -8.29
CA GLN A 42 10.28 -13.94 -9.23
C GLN A 42 11.61 -13.61 -8.55
N VAL A 43 11.57 -12.89 -7.42
CA VAL A 43 12.77 -12.28 -6.80
C VAL A 43 13.20 -12.98 -5.51
N PHE A 44 12.34 -13.79 -4.87
CA PHE A 44 12.65 -14.42 -3.58
C PHE A 44 13.87 -15.36 -3.64
N GLY A 45 14.06 -16.07 -4.74
CA GLY A 45 15.17 -17.02 -4.93
C GLY A 45 15.03 -18.30 -4.08
N GLU A 46 16.03 -19.17 -4.18
CA GLU A 46 16.08 -20.43 -3.43
C GLU A 46 16.57 -20.21 -1.98
N ILE A 47 16.03 -21.00 -1.05
CA ILE A 47 16.50 -21.01 0.34
C ILE A 47 17.56 -22.11 0.45
N THR A 48 18.80 -21.71 0.77
CA THR A 48 19.94 -22.62 0.89
C THR A 48 19.90 -23.41 2.20
N SER A 49 20.76 -24.42 2.34
CA SER A 49 20.92 -25.21 3.58
C SER A 49 21.25 -24.35 4.81
N ASP A 50 21.91 -23.21 4.58
CA ASP A 50 22.36 -22.29 5.64
C ASP A 50 21.23 -21.34 6.09
N GLY A 51 20.05 -21.45 5.46
CA GLY A 51 18.85 -20.68 5.78
C GLY A 51 18.56 -19.56 4.78
N MET A 52 17.73 -18.61 5.22
CA MET A 52 17.33 -17.44 4.44
C MET A 52 18.39 -16.34 4.51
N SER A 53 18.68 -15.71 3.36
CA SER A 53 19.52 -14.52 3.31
C SER A 53 18.85 -13.33 3.99
N GLN A 54 19.64 -12.32 4.39
CA GLN A 54 19.11 -11.07 4.94
C GLN A 54 18.07 -10.42 4.01
N PHE A 55 18.33 -10.46 2.70
CA PHE A 55 17.38 -10.00 1.69
C PHE A 55 16.04 -10.74 1.80
N GLN A 56 16.05 -12.08 1.85
CA GLN A 56 14.84 -12.91 1.95
C GLN A 56 14.08 -12.67 3.26
N ILE A 57 14.80 -12.51 4.37
CA ILE A 57 14.21 -12.22 5.69
C ILE A 57 13.50 -10.86 5.67
N LEU A 58 14.19 -9.80 5.24
CA LEU A 58 13.62 -8.45 5.18
C LEU A 58 12.50 -8.35 4.14
N LEU A 59 12.64 -9.02 2.99
CA LEU A 59 11.58 -9.13 1.99
C LEU A 59 10.34 -9.82 2.56
N SER A 60 10.49 -10.88 3.35
CA SER A 60 9.38 -11.58 4.01
C SER A 60 8.65 -10.69 5.00
N ILE A 61 9.38 -9.97 5.85
CA ILE A 61 8.82 -9.00 6.81
C ILE A 61 8.07 -7.89 6.07
N LYS A 62 8.68 -7.36 5.00
CA LYS A 62 8.08 -6.34 4.15
C LYS A 62 6.81 -6.86 3.47
N ALA A 63 6.84 -8.07 2.93
CA ALA A 63 5.71 -8.72 2.29
C ALA A 63 4.56 -8.94 3.28
N PHE A 64 4.87 -9.30 4.53
CA PHE A 64 3.88 -9.44 5.59
C PHE A 64 3.14 -8.12 5.87
N PHE A 65 3.86 -7.01 6.11
CA PHE A 65 3.24 -5.71 6.32
C PHE A 65 2.48 -5.19 5.09
N ALA A 66 3.02 -5.40 3.90
CA ALA A 66 2.36 -5.02 2.65
C ALA A 66 1.08 -5.83 2.41
N SER A 67 1.09 -7.13 2.70
CA SER A 67 -0.07 -8.00 2.58
C SER A 67 -1.18 -7.60 3.54
N TRP A 68 -0.83 -7.24 4.79
CA TRP A 68 -1.78 -6.68 5.74
C TRP A 68 -2.45 -5.40 5.21
N LEU A 69 -1.67 -4.46 4.67
CA LEU A 69 -2.20 -3.24 4.06
C LEU A 69 -3.09 -3.52 2.84
N GLY A 70 -2.67 -4.47 1.99
CA GLY A 70 -3.41 -4.91 0.80
C GLY A 70 -4.75 -5.53 1.16
N ILE A 71 -4.76 -6.52 2.06
CA ILE A 71 -5.97 -7.18 2.56
C ILE A 71 -6.93 -6.16 3.19
N ARG A 72 -6.41 -5.24 4.00
CA ARG A 72 -7.21 -4.14 4.56
C ARG A 72 -7.84 -3.28 3.47
N GLY A 73 -7.05 -2.85 2.48
CA GLY A 73 -7.53 -2.00 1.38
C GLY A 73 -8.60 -2.67 0.53
N ILE A 74 -8.40 -3.94 0.19
CA ILE A 74 -9.35 -4.77 -0.54
C ILE A 74 -10.64 -4.94 0.28
N ASN A 75 -10.54 -5.29 1.56
CA ASN A 75 -11.71 -5.49 2.42
C ASN A 75 -12.51 -4.21 2.62
N GLN A 76 -11.85 -3.06 2.75
CA GLN A 76 -12.50 -1.76 2.82
C GLN A 76 -13.25 -1.40 1.53
N LYS A 77 -12.70 -1.77 0.36
CA LYS A 77 -13.34 -1.48 -0.94
C LYS A 77 -14.49 -2.44 -1.26
N LEU A 78 -14.27 -3.75 -1.11
CA LEU A 78 -15.20 -4.80 -1.55
C LEU A 78 -16.35 -5.01 -0.56
N PHE A 79 -16.04 -5.08 0.73
CA PHE A 79 -17.02 -5.44 1.75
C PHE A 79 -17.54 -4.24 2.53
N LYS A 80 -17.06 -3.02 2.24
CA LYS A 80 -17.36 -1.78 2.99
C LYS A 80 -17.19 -1.95 4.51
N ILE A 81 -16.37 -2.92 4.94
CA ILE A 81 -16.21 -3.22 6.36
C ILE A 81 -15.46 -2.05 6.99
N ASN A 82 -15.99 -1.55 8.11
CA ASN A 82 -15.26 -0.59 8.94
C ASN A 82 -13.89 -1.18 9.27
N PRO A 83 -12.79 -0.40 9.21
CA PRO A 83 -11.46 -0.95 9.42
C PRO A 83 -11.42 -1.72 10.75
N TRP A 84 -11.17 -3.03 10.66
CA TRP A 84 -11.38 -4.01 11.73
C TRP A 84 -10.69 -3.68 13.07
N LEU A 85 -9.64 -2.83 13.06
CA LEU A 85 -8.89 -2.49 14.28
C LEU A 85 -8.53 -1.00 14.45
N PHE A 86 -8.44 -0.18 13.40
CA PHE A 86 -7.98 1.21 13.54
C PHE A 86 -8.72 2.16 12.60
N LYS A 87 -9.55 3.05 13.17
CA LYS A 87 -10.16 4.19 12.45
C LYS A 87 -9.12 5.25 12.02
N SER A 88 -7.93 5.22 12.63
CA SER A 88 -6.85 6.17 12.37
C SER A 88 -6.06 5.83 11.10
N HIS A 89 -5.71 6.87 10.34
CA HIS A 89 -4.81 6.76 9.18
C HIS A 89 -3.33 6.63 9.59
N PHE A 90 -3.01 6.86 10.87
CA PHE A 90 -1.64 6.83 11.38
C PHE A 90 -1.00 5.45 11.24
N PHE A 91 -1.68 4.40 11.71
CA PHE A 91 -1.11 3.05 11.67
C PHE A 91 -0.81 2.56 10.24
N PRO A 92 -1.74 2.66 9.27
CA PRO A 92 -1.43 2.36 7.87
C PRO A 92 -0.26 3.18 7.31
N PHE A 93 -0.18 4.46 7.67
CA PHE A 93 0.91 5.33 7.23
C PHE A 93 2.27 4.90 7.81
N SER A 94 2.32 4.59 9.11
CA SER A 94 3.53 4.07 9.76
C SER A 94 4.02 2.77 9.13
N LEU A 95 3.10 1.86 8.75
CA LEU A 95 3.48 0.65 8.02
C LEU A 95 4.10 0.95 6.66
N VAL A 96 3.58 1.94 5.92
CA VAL A 96 4.19 2.39 4.65
C VAL A 96 5.61 2.91 4.88
N VAL A 97 5.81 3.74 5.91
CA VAL A 97 7.15 4.26 6.26
C VAL A 97 8.11 3.12 6.61
N ILE A 98 7.66 2.15 7.43
CA ILE A 98 8.45 0.96 7.78
C ILE A 98 8.84 0.16 6.53
N ILE A 99 7.89 -0.08 5.61
CA ILE A 99 8.14 -0.79 4.34
C ILE A 99 9.21 -0.10 3.49
N ILE A 100 9.19 1.24 3.43
CA ILE A 100 10.19 2.04 2.70
C ILE A 100 11.56 1.89 3.36
N LEU A 101 11.63 2.02 4.69
CA LEU A 101 12.89 1.86 5.43
C LEU A 101 13.47 0.46 5.28
N LEU A 102 12.64 -0.59 5.41
CA LEU A 102 13.06 -1.98 5.16
C LEU A 102 13.70 -2.15 3.78
N SER A 103 13.18 -1.45 2.76
CA SER A 103 13.71 -1.51 1.40
C SER A 103 15.14 -0.98 1.29
N GLN A 104 15.55 -0.05 2.15
CA GLN A 104 16.92 0.47 2.19
C GLN A 104 17.88 -0.54 2.80
N PHE A 105 17.43 -1.30 3.81
CA PHE A 105 18.25 -2.30 4.50
C PHE A 105 18.33 -3.66 3.79
N MET A 106 17.53 -3.88 2.75
CA MET A 106 17.51 -5.15 2.02
C MET A 106 18.81 -5.48 1.28
N TYR A 107 19.62 -4.47 0.95
CA TYR A 107 20.84 -4.61 0.14
C TYR A 107 22.13 -4.25 0.90
N ILE A 108 22.01 -3.99 2.20
CA ILE A 108 23.15 -3.72 3.10
C ILE A 108 23.53 -5.04 3.76
#